data_AF-A0A451BGS1-F1
#
_entry.id   AF-A0A451BGS1-F1
#
_cell.length_a   1.000
_cell.length_b   1.000
_cell.length_c   1.000
_cell.angle_alpha   90.00
_cell.angle_beta   90.00
_cell.angle_gamma   90.00
#
_symmetry.space_group_name_H-M   'P 1'
#
loop_
_entity.id
_entity.type
_entity.pdbx_description
1 polymer ?
#
loop_
_entity_poly.entity_id
_entity_poly.type
_entity_poly.pdbx_seq_one_letter_code
_entity_poly.pdbx_strand_id
1 'polypeptide(L)'
;LTSILPSLFLWEKPMTQYRRIKIPGVTYFFTVNCAERQGNHLLVDNIDLLRQIFRKVKGTRPFQIDAMVVLPEHLHCLWTHPRATRITRHDGP
;
A
#
# COMPACT_ATOMS: atom_id res chain seq x y z
N LEU A 1 7.35 -47.37 28.09
CA LEU A 1 7.51 -46.02 28.67
C LEU A 1 8.10 -45.12 27.60
N THR A 2 7.28 -44.16 27.23
CA THR A 2 7.38 -43.11 26.20
C THR A 2 8.79 -42.54 25.96
N SER A 3 9.29 -42.67 24.73
CA SER A 3 10.25 -41.69 24.19
C SER A 3 9.73 -41.22 22.83
N ILE A 4 9.50 -39.92 22.79
CA ILE A 4 8.75 -39.14 21.83
C ILE A 4 9.58 -38.95 20.56
N LEU A 5 9.02 -39.29 19.40
CA LEU A 5 9.41 -38.73 18.10
C LEU A 5 8.27 -37.82 17.61
N PRO A 6 8.49 -36.83 16.70
CA PRO A 6 9.75 -36.35 16.13
C PRO A 6 9.90 -34.82 16.04
N SER A 7 11.16 -34.40 15.99
CA SER A 7 11.65 -33.08 15.56
C SER A 7 11.51 -32.87 14.03
N LEU A 8 10.29 -32.86 13.47
CA LEU A 8 10.09 -32.63 12.02
C LEU A 8 8.90 -31.73 11.63
N PHE A 9 8.34 -30.96 12.56
CA PHE A 9 7.44 -29.85 12.20
C PHE A 9 8.22 -28.53 12.15
N LEU A 10 9.22 -28.47 11.27
CA LEU A 10 9.71 -27.20 10.77
C LEU A 10 8.57 -26.59 9.94
N TRP A 11 7.75 -25.78 10.61
CA TRP A 11 6.81 -24.87 10.00
C TRP A 11 7.60 -23.90 9.11
N GLU A 12 7.80 -24.25 7.84
CA GLU A 12 8.15 -23.27 6.84
C GLU A 12 7.03 -22.24 6.84
N LYS A 13 7.33 -20.99 7.19
CA LYS A 13 6.36 -19.91 7.04
C LYS A 13 5.93 -19.92 5.56
N PRO A 14 4.65 -20.20 5.25
CA PRO A 14 4.22 -20.20 3.86
C PRO A 14 4.50 -18.82 3.29
N MET A 15 5.35 -18.76 2.27
CA MET A 15 5.62 -17.50 1.59
C MET A 15 4.31 -17.00 0.99
N THR A 16 3.97 -15.74 1.27
CA THR A 16 2.75 -15.13 0.76
C THR A 16 2.77 -15.09 -0.76
N GLN A 17 1.89 -15.85 -1.41
CA GLN A 17 1.71 -15.83 -2.86
C GLN A 17 0.70 -14.75 -3.28
N TYR A 18 0.99 -13.50 -2.94
CA TYR A 18 0.10 -12.39 -3.29
C TYR A 18 0.22 -12.03 -4.78
N ARG A 19 -0.89 -12.15 -5.52
CA ARG A 19 -0.98 -11.68 -6.92
C ARG A 19 -1.58 -10.28 -6.99
N ARG A 20 -0.78 -9.31 -7.43
CA ARG A 20 -1.25 -7.93 -7.65
C ARG A 20 -2.03 -7.85 -8.96
N ILE A 21 -3.32 -7.55 -8.86
CA ILE A 21 -4.17 -7.26 -10.01
C ILE A 21 -3.83 -5.85 -10.53
N LYS A 22 -3.68 -5.71 -11.85
CA LYS A 22 -3.35 -4.44 -12.51
C LYS A 22 -4.43 -4.12 -13.55
N ILE A 23 -5.47 -3.41 -13.12
CA ILE A 23 -6.53 -2.95 -14.00
C ILE A 23 -6.43 -1.41 -14.10
N PRO A 24 -6.38 -0.82 -15.31
CA PRO A 24 -6.40 0.62 -15.48
C PRO A 24 -7.70 1.25 -14.95
N GLY A 25 -7.61 2.36 -14.22
CA GLY A 25 -8.79 3.09 -13.76
C GLY A 25 -9.47 2.54 -12.52
N VAL A 26 -8.98 1.46 -11.90
CA VAL A 26 -9.60 0.92 -10.67
C VAL A 26 -9.02 1.55 -9.41
N THR A 27 -9.85 1.53 -8.37
CA THR A 27 -9.49 1.94 -7.01
C THR A 27 -8.90 0.76 -6.24
N TYR A 28 -7.78 0.98 -5.57
CA TYR A 28 -7.14 0.01 -4.69
C TYR A 28 -7.25 0.46 -3.24
N PHE A 29 -7.71 -0.44 -2.37
CA PHE A 29 -7.51 -0.34 -0.94
C PHE A 29 -6.21 -1.02 -0.55
N PHE A 30 -5.38 -0.36 0.25
CA PHE A 30 -4.21 -0.99 0.84
C PHE A 30 -3.83 -0.36 2.18
N THR A 31 -3.11 -1.16 2.96
CA THR A 31 -2.56 -0.79 4.26
C THR A 31 -1.04 -0.82 4.21
N VAL A 32 -0.39 0.20 4.77
CA VAL A 32 1.06 0.19 5.01
C VAL A 32 1.28 0.27 6.51
N ASN A 33 2.02 -0.69 7.05
CA ASN A 33 2.40 -0.74 8.46
C ASN A 33 3.87 -0.39 8.60
N CYS A 34 4.22 0.32 9.67
CA CYS A 34 5.59 0.41 10.13
C CYS A 34 6.09 -0.96 10.59
N ALA A 35 7.42 -1.11 10.61
CA ALA A 35 8.05 -2.35 11.06
C ALA A 35 7.79 -2.58 12.56
N GLU A 36 7.98 -1.54 13.38
CA GLU A 36 7.60 -1.52 14.79
C GLU A 36 6.14 -1.08 14.94
N ARG A 37 5.33 -1.85 15.68
CA ARG A 37 3.87 -1.65 15.77
C ARG A 37 3.42 -1.17 17.15
N GLN A 38 4.20 -1.38 18.20
CA GLN A 38 3.78 -1.05 19.56
C GLN A 38 4.45 0.24 20.04
N GLY A 39 3.65 1.18 20.56
CA GLY A 39 4.17 2.45 21.09
C GLY A 39 4.87 3.34 20.06
N ASN A 40 4.60 3.13 18.78
CA ASN A 40 5.25 3.82 17.68
C ASN A 40 4.36 4.96 17.17
N HIS A 41 4.86 6.19 17.21
CA HIS A 41 4.15 7.39 16.74
C HIS A 41 4.79 8.04 15.51
N LEU A 42 5.73 7.33 14.85
CA LEU A 42 6.55 7.84 13.76
C LEU A 42 5.75 8.59 12.67
N LEU A 43 4.60 8.05 12.25
CA LEU A 43 3.84 8.64 11.14
C LEU A 43 3.09 9.92 11.55
N VAL A 44 2.55 9.97 12.76
CA VAL A 44 1.82 11.15 13.24
C VAL A 44 2.76 12.24 13.71
N ASP A 45 3.88 11.88 14.35
CA ASP A 45 4.92 12.82 14.78
C ASP A 45 5.60 13.51 13.58
N ASN A 46 5.66 12.82 12.44
CA ASN A 46 6.26 13.33 11.19
C ASN A 46 5.21 13.59 10.10
N ILE A 47 3.97 13.93 10.47
CA ILE A 47 2.86 14.07 9.52
C ILE A 47 3.15 15.11 8.42
N ASP A 48 3.85 16.20 8.75
CA ASP A 48 4.18 17.24 7.77
C ASP A 48 5.15 16.74 6.70
N LEU A 49 6.19 15.99 7.11
CA LEU A 49 7.13 15.36 6.20
C LEU A 49 6.41 14.33 5.33
N LEU A 50 5.55 13.51 5.91
CA LEU A 50 4.74 12.54 5.18
C LEU A 50 3.90 13.24 4.10
N ARG A 51 3.18 14.30 4.46
CA ARG A 51 2.36 15.09 3.51
C ARG A 51 3.20 15.71 2.40
N GLN A 52 4.40 16.22 2.70
CA GLN A 52 5.32 16.78 1.70
C GLN A 52 5.77 15.72 0.70
N ILE A 53 6.16 14.53 1.17
CA ILE A 53 6.57 13.42 0.30
C ILE A 53 5.41 12.95 -0.58
N PHE A 54 4.20 12.83 -0.03
CA PHE A 54 3.01 12.48 -0.82
C PHE A 54 2.77 13.46 -1.96
N ARG A 55 2.86 14.77 -1.70
CA ARG A 55 2.72 15.80 -2.75
C ARG A 55 3.82 15.68 -3.81
N LYS A 56 5.07 15.50 -3.38
CA LYS A 56 6.23 15.33 -4.27
C LYS A 56 6.07 14.10 -5.19
N VAL A 57 5.70 12.96 -4.62
CA VAL A 57 5.52 11.71 -5.38
C VAL A 57 4.33 11.83 -6.33
N LYS A 58 3.20 12.40 -5.88
CA LYS A 58 2.02 12.62 -6.74
C LYS A 58 2.34 13.50 -7.97
N GLY A 59 3.26 14.45 -7.84
CA GLY A 59 3.72 15.29 -8.96
C GLY A 59 4.51 14.53 -10.04
N THR A 60 5.21 13.45 -9.67
CA THR A 60 6.00 12.63 -10.63
C THR A 60 5.28 11.36 -11.07
N ARG A 61 4.33 10.87 -10.28
CA ARG A 61 3.54 9.67 -10.52
C ARG A 61 2.09 10.00 -10.22
N PRO A 62 1.28 10.35 -11.23
CA PRO A 62 -0.10 10.76 -11.00
C PRO A 62 -0.96 9.59 -10.51
N PHE A 63 -1.65 9.80 -9.39
CA PHE A 63 -2.72 8.96 -8.87
C PHE A 63 -3.73 9.86 -8.16
N GLN A 64 -4.98 9.37 -8.07
CA GLN A 64 -6.03 10.01 -7.29
C GLN A 64 -6.04 9.38 -5.88
N ILE A 65 -6.08 10.23 -4.85
CA ILE A 65 -6.28 9.80 -3.47
C ILE A 65 -7.76 9.99 -3.19
N ASP A 66 -8.51 8.91 -3.14
CA ASP A 66 -9.94 8.93 -2.83
C ASP A 66 -10.15 9.08 -1.32
N ALA A 67 -9.36 8.36 -0.53
CA ALA A 67 -9.28 8.53 0.92
C ALA A 67 -7.91 8.10 1.44
N MET A 68 -7.50 8.67 2.58
CA MET A 68 -6.34 8.24 3.32
C MET A 68 -6.52 8.56 4.81
N VAL A 69 -6.20 7.60 5.66
CA VAL A 69 -6.14 7.78 7.13
C VAL A 69 -4.73 7.42 7.59
N VAL A 70 -4.13 8.30 8.38
CA VAL A 70 -2.81 8.08 9.00
C VAL A 70 -3.02 7.84 10.49
N LEU A 71 -2.59 6.67 10.94
CA LEU A 71 -2.48 6.28 12.34
C LEU A 71 -1.00 6.37 12.77
N PRO A 72 -0.69 6.29 14.07
CA PRO A 72 0.67 6.53 14.57
C PRO A 72 1.77 5.69 13.90
N GLU A 73 1.43 4.46 13.52
CA GLU A 73 2.33 3.43 13.04
C GLU A 73 1.84 2.73 11.76
N HIS A 74 0.68 3.09 11.23
CA HIS A 74 0.18 2.56 9.96
C HIS A 74 -0.74 3.53 9.23
N LEU A 75 -1.03 3.25 7.97
CA LEU A 75 -1.96 4.05 7.16
C LEU A 75 -2.83 3.16 6.29
N HIS A 76 -4.04 3.64 6.04
CA HIS A 76 -4.99 3.06 5.11
C HIS A 76 -5.22 4.02 3.95
N CYS A 77 -5.20 3.51 2.73
CA CYS A 77 -5.34 4.30 1.51
C CYS A 77 -6.37 3.68 0.58
N LEU A 78 -7.17 4.54 -0.05
CA LEU A 78 -7.95 4.28 -1.25
C LEU A 78 -7.37 5.14 -2.38
N TRP A 79 -6.70 4.51 -3.35
CA TRP A 79 -6.11 5.20 -4.49
C TRP A 79 -6.67 4.69 -5.82
N THR A 80 -7.04 5.61 -6.70
CA THR A 80 -7.42 5.30 -8.07
C THR A 80 -6.27 5.64 -9.02
N HIS A 81 -5.83 4.65 -9.81
CA HIS A 81 -4.88 4.92 -10.88
C HIS A 81 -5.61 5.60 -12.04
N PRO A 82 -5.12 6.73 -12.57
CA PRO A 82 -5.75 7.38 -13.71
C PRO A 82 -5.92 6.37 -14.84
N ARG A 83 -7.13 6.32 -15.39
CA ARG A 83 -7.35 5.63 -16.67
C ARG A 83 -6.44 6.33 -17.68
N ALA A 84 -5.77 5.57 -18.55
CA ALA A 84 -5.13 6.20 -19.71
C ALA A 84 -6.25 6.86 -20.53
N THR A 85 -6.45 8.16 -20.34
CA THR A 85 -7.41 8.92 -21.14
C THR A 85 -6.88 8.86 -22.56
N ARG A 86 -7.64 8.20 -23.46
CA ARG A 86 -7.40 8.33 -24.89
C ARG A 86 -7.54 9.82 -25.19
N ILE A 87 -6.45 10.48 -25.55
CA ILE A 87 -6.55 11.80 -26.18
C ILE A 87 -7.27 11.52 -27.49
N THR A 88 -8.59 11.72 -27.53
CA THR A 88 -9.28 11.89 -28.79
C THR A 88 -8.65 13.13 -29.39
N ARG A 89 -7.77 12.94 -30.38
CA ARG A 89 -7.40 14.04 -31.25
C ARG A 89 -8.73 14.62 -31.73
N HIS A 90 -8.94 15.88 -31.41
CA HIS A 90 -10.05 16.63 -31.92
C HIS A 90 -9.78 16.81 -33.41
N ASP A 91 -10.10 15.78 -34.20
CA ASP A 91 -10.25 15.91 -35.63
C ASP A 91 -11.53 16.75 -35.80
N GLY A 92 -11.31 18.07 -35.82
CA GLY A 92 -12.34 19.03 -36.20
C GLY A 92 -12.70 18.86 -37.68
N PRO A 93 -13.86 19.39 -38.10
CA PRO A 93 -14.43 19.14 -39.42
C PRO A 93 -13.51 19.59 -40.57
#